data_AF-A0A7Y7L826-F1
#
_entry.id   AF-A0A7Y7L826-F1
#
_cell.length_a   1.000
_cell.length_b   1.000
_cell.length_c   1.000
_cell.angle_alpha   90.00
_cell.angle_beta   90.00
_cell.angle_gamma   90.00
#
_symmetry.space_group_name_H-M   'P 1'
#
loop_
_entity.id
_entity.type
_entity.pdbx_description
1 polymer ?
#
loop_
_entity_poly.entity_id
_entity_poly.type
_entity_poly.pdbx_seq_one_letter_code
_entity_poly.pdbx_strand_id
1 'polypeptide(L)'
;MGITVRFIYQCGSNQNDIPDQHAMTWTYNGNVGIGTTGPTARLHLIGSGVSIDGGNSISINNNDLAIQANTGGRSTTLGAQLEFVIPANTDGSNAWGQARIITVVGNTSNGNATGKMILGTRRSFDKLGDRCPMVLWK
;
A
#
# COMPACT_ATOMS: atom_id res chain seq x y z
N MET A 1 20.22 3.74 29.83
CA MET A 1 20.59 2.32 29.67
C MET A 1 19.74 1.75 28.56
N GLY A 2 20.32 1.45 27.40
CA GLY A 2 19.57 0.89 26.26
C GLY A 2 19.36 -0.60 26.45
N ILE A 3 18.10 -1.04 26.45
CA ILE A 3 17.79 -2.48 26.47
C ILE A 3 18.16 -3.06 25.11
N THR A 4 19.05 -4.05 25.12
CA THR A 4 19.30 -4.89 23.93
C THR A 4 18.33 -6.06 23.98
N VAL A 5 17.38 -6.09 23.06
CA VAL A 5 16.49 -7.25 22.88
C VAL A 5 17.25 -8.32 22.10
N ARG A 6 17.58 -9.44 22.74
CA ARG A 6 18.12 -10.62 22.07
C ARG A 6 16.97 -11.52 21.65
N PHE A 7 16.74 -11.65 20.35
CA PHE A 7 15.86 -12.68 19.82
C PHE A 7 16.63 -14.00 19.74
N ILE A 8 16.19 -15.02 20.47
CA ILE A 8 16.72 -16.39 20.34
C ILE A 8 15.90 -17.07 19.24
N TYR A 9 16.47 -17.21 18.05
CA TYR A 9 15.89 -18.10 17.04
C TYR A 9 16.34 -19.52 17.38
N GLN A 10 15.41 -20.38 17.82
CA GLN A 10 15.72 -21.80 17.98
C GLN A 10 15.91 -22.40 16.58
N CYS A 11 17.14 -22.76 16.24
CA CYS A 11 17.45 -23.63 15.12
C CYS A 11 17.11 -25.07 15.55
N GLY A 12 15.83 -25.41 15.60
CA GLY A 12 15.37 -26.79 15.64
C GLY A 12 14.83 -27.16 14.25
N SER A 13 15.31 -28.24 13.64
CA SER A 13 14.63 -28.74 12.43
C SER A 13 13.21 -29.16 12.80
N ASN A 14 12.23 -28.78 11.98
CA ASN A 14 10.85 -29.22 12.18
C ASN A 14 10.79 -30.76 12.27
N GLN A 15 10.25 -31.28 13.37
CA GLN A 15 10.12 -32.73 13.63
C GLN A 15 8.88 -33.35 12.93
N ASN A 16 8.19 -32.58 12.11
CA ASN A 16 7.06 -33.00 11.28
C ASN A 16 7.36 -32.50 9.87
N ASP A 17 7.20 -33.31 8.82
CA ASP A 17 7.53 -33.07 7.40
C ASP A 17 6.78 -31.88 6.72
N ILE A 18 6.48 -30.83 7.47
CA ILE A 18 5.96 -29.56 6.98
C ILE A 18 7.18 -28.72 6.55
N PRO A 19 7.29 -28.31 5.28
CA PRO A 19 8.39 -27.48 4.81
C PRO A 19 8.52 -26.21 5.63
N ASP A 20 9.75 -25.79 5.96
CA ASP A 20 10.02 -24.53 6.64
C ASP A 20 9.48 -23.36 5.80
N GLN A 21 8.32 -22.82 6.19
CA GLN A 21 7.82 -21.57 5.62
C GLN A 21 8.41 -20.39 6.41
N HIS A 22 9.08 -19.50 5.70
CA HIS A 22 9.59 -18.26 6.29
C HIS A 22 8.41 -17.38 6.70
N ALA A 23 8.06 -17.43 7.99
CA ALA A 23 7.00 -16.60 8.54
C ALA A 23 7.33 -15.11 8.39
N MET A 24 8.58 -14.73 8.68
CA MET A 24 9.07 -13.35 8.63
C MET A 24 10.53 -13.30 8.17
N THR A 25 10.86 -12.35 7.30
CA THR A 25 12.21 -12.15 6.73
C THR A 25 12.72 -10.76 7.06
N TRP A 26 13.92 -10.65 7.62
CA TRP A 26 14.59 -9.37 7.88
C TRP A 26 15.82 -9.29 6.99
N THR A 27 15.91 -8.20 6.23
CA THR A 27 17.02 -7.99 5.31
C THR A 27 17.93 -6.88 5.82
N TYR A 28 19.22 -6.93 5.47
CA TYR A 28 20.23 -6.01 5.98
C TYR A 28 19.96 -4.53 5.62
N ASN A 29 19.17 -4.28 4.58
CA ASN A 29 18.74 -2.93 4.16
C ASN A 29 17.52 -2.42 4.96
N GLY A 30 17.07 -3.15 5.99
CA GLY A 30 15.99 -2.76 6.88
C GLY A 30 14.59 -3.10 6.37
N ASN A 31 14.45 -3.88 5.28
CA ASN A 31 13.14 -4.35 4.85
C ASN A 31 12.69 -5.58 5.63
N VAL A 32 11.41 -5.60 5.99
CA VAL A 32 10.74 -6.70 6.69
C VAL A 32 9.71 -7.34 5.76
N GLY A 33 9.87 -8.64 5.50
CA GLY A 33 8.90 -9.47 4.79
C GLY A 33 8.06 -10.32 5.74
N ILE A 34 6.78 -10.52 5.50
CA ILE A 34 5.95 -11.56 6.16
C ILE A 34 5.37 -12.44 5.06
N GLY A 35 5.61 -13.75 5.12
CA GLY A 35 5.23 -14.69 4.06
C GLY A 35 6.03 -14.54 2.76
N THR A 36 7.16 -13.83 2.79
CA THR A 36 8.06 -13.63 1.64
C THR A 36 9.52 -13.58 2.07
N THR A 37 10.42 -14.14 1.26
CA THR A 37 11.88 -14.11 1.47
C THR A 37 12.57 -12.96 0.73
N GLY A 38 11.86 -12.28 -0.18
CA GLY A 38 12.38 -11.16 -0.97
C GLY A 38 11.56 -9.89 -0.77
N PRO A 39 11.64 -9.20 0.38
CA PRO A 39 10.90 -7.97 0.61
C PRO A 39 11.41 -6.82 -0.29
N THR A 40 10.55 -6.31 -1.16
CA THR A 40 10.85 -5.22 -2.11
C THR A 40 10.48 -3.83 -1.56
N ALA A 41 9.84 -3.78 -0.39
CA ALA A 41 9.49 -2.57 0.34
C ALA A 41 9.85 -2.73 1.82
N ARG A 42 9.91 -1.61 2.57
CA ARG A 42 10.23 -1.60 4.01
C ARG A 42 9.39 -2.58 4.82
N LEU A 43 8.13 -2.75 4.42
CA LEU A 43 7.24 -3.78 4.92
C LEU A 43 6.55 -4.43 3.71
N HIS A 44 6.80 -5.72 3.46
CA HIS A 44 6.23 -6.49 2.35
C HIS A 44 5.52 -7.73 2.88
N LEU A 45 4.20 -7.80 2.76
CA LEU A 45 3.39 -8.94 3.21
C LEU A 45 2.82 -9.68 2.00
N ILE A 46 2.91 -11.01 2.01
CA ILE A 46 2.23 -11.89 1.05
C ILE A 46 1.37 -12.87 1.83
N GLY A 47 0.05 -12.86 1.60
CA GLY A 47 -0.91 -13.76 2.24
C GLY A 47 -2.37 -13.33 2.01
N SER A 48 -3.32 -14.26 2.13
CA SER A 48 -4.75 -13.98 2.14
C SER A 48 -5.20 -13.51 3.53
N GLY A 49 -5.99 -12.44 3.62
CA GLY A 49 -6.55 -11.97 4.90
C GLY A 49 -5.64 -11.03 5.70
N VAL A 50 -4.77 -10.26 5.03
CA VAL A 50 -4.00 -9.19 5.68
C VAL A 50 -4.97 -8.11 6.20
N SER A 51 -5.21 -8.10 7.51
CA SER A 51 -5.85 -6.98 8.20
C SER A 51 -4.80 -5.92 8.48
N ILE A 52 -4.97 -4.73 7.91
CA ILE A 52 -4.20 -3.55 8.31
C ILE A 52 -5.00 -2.88 9.43
N ASP A 53 -4.93 -3.45 10.62
CA ASP A 53 -5.47 -2.80 11.82
C ASP A 53 -4.49 -1.70 12.22
N GLY A 54 -4.82 -0.46 11.85
CA GLY A 54 -4.05 0.74 12.18
C GLY A 54 -4.13 1.10 13.66
N GLY A 55 -3.77 0.15 14.54
CA GLY A 55 -3.83 0.26 15.99
C GLY A 55 -3.22 1.58 16.46
N ASN A 56 -4.11 2.49 16.87
CA ASN A 56 -3.86 3.78 17.50
C ASN A 56 -3.30 4.92 16.60
N SER A 57 -4.24 5.69 16.03
CA SER A 57 -4.17 7.15 15.79
C SER A 57 -3.35 7.72 14.63
N ILE A 58 -3.90 7.62 13.41
CA ILE A 58 -4.16 8.84 12.61
C ILE A 58 -5.68 9.01 12.61
N SER A 59 -6.20 9.65 13.66
CA SER A 59 -7.63 9.96 13.75
C SER A 59 -7.95 11.10 12.78
N ILE A 60 -8.51 10.76 11.63
CA ILE A 60 -9.37 11.68 10.88
C ILE A 60 -10.80 11.31 11.28
N ASN A 61 -11.26 11.86 12.40
CA ASN A 61 -12.66 11.81 12.86
C ASN A 61 -13.29 10.40 12.93
N ASN A 62 -12.72 9.47 13.70
CA ASN A 62 -13.38 8.21 14.11
C ASN A 62 -13.95 7.35 12.96
N ASN A 63 -13.14 6.97 11.96
CA ASN A 63 -13.55 6.00 10.93
C ASN A 63 -12.53 4.86 10.80
N ASP A 64 -13.02 3.68 10.40
CA ASP A 64 -12.33 2.38 10.47
C ASP A 64 -11.00 2.31 9.66
N LEU A 65 -10.91 2.95 8.49
CA LEU A 65 -9.71 2.94 7.63
C LEU A 65 -9.36 4.35 7.11
N ALA A 66 -8.25 4.92 7.59
CA ALA A 66 -7.70 6.18 7.11
C ALA A 66 -6.49 5.95 6.19
N ILE A 67 -6.57 6.37 4.93
CA ILE A 67 -5.45 6.36 3.99
C ILE A 67 -4.90 7.77 3.90
N GLN A 68 -3.72 8.01 4.49
CA GLN A 68 -3.02 9.30 4.42
C GLN A 68 -1.85 9.22 3.45
N ALA A 69 -1.70 10.24 2.60
CA ALA A 69 -0.56 10.33 1.70
C ALA A 69 0.64 11.00 2.39
N ASN A 70 1.80 10.34 2.33
CA ASN A 70 3.06 10.99 2.65
C ASN A 70 3.62 11.67 1.38
N THR A 71 3.36 12.96 1.24
CA THR A 71 3.73 13.76 0.06
C THR A 71 4.79 14.82 0.36
N GLY A 72 5.31 14.87 1.60
CA GLY A 72 6.26 15.90 2.06
C GLY A 72 5.66 17.31 2.22
N GLY A 73 4.39 17.51 1.86
CA GLY A 73 3.68 18.78 1.87
C GLY A 73 2.43 18.71 0.98
N ARG A 74 1.68 19.80 0.85
CA ARG A 74 0.47 19.82 0.00
C ARG A 74 0.85 19.59 -1.47
N SER A 75 0.25 18.60 -2.13
CA SER A 75 0.52 18.27 -3.55
C SER A 75 -0.77 18.10 -4.35
N THR A 76 -0.89 18.82 -5.47
CA THR A 76 -2.04 18.71 -6.40
C THR A 76 -1.93 17.50 -7.34
N THR A 77 -0.81 16.78 -7.31
CA THR A 77 -0.49 15.67 -8.22
C THR A 77 -0.17 14.35 -7.51
N LEU A 78 0.03 14.40 -6.19
CA LEU A 78 0.27 13.27 -5.30
C LEU A 78 -0.72 13.36 -4.14
N GLY A 79 -1.27 12.24 -3.70
CA GLY A 79 -2.24 12.23 -2.62
C GLY A 79 -2.68 10.82 -2.24
N ALA A 80 -3.72 10.72 -1.43
CA ALA A 80 -4.07 9.45 -0.80
C ALA A 80 -4.78 8.58 -1.82
N GLN A 81 -4.29 7.36 -2.00
CA GLN A 81 -4.68 6.53 -3.12
C GLN A 81 -5.10 5.14 -2.66
N LEU A 82 -6.22 4.66 -3.20
CA LEU A 82 -6.56 3.26 -3.28
C LEU A 82 -6.40 2.80 -4.74
N GLU A 83 -5.57 1.78 -4.97
CA GLU A 83 -5.30 1.23 -6.29
C GLU A 83 -5.79 -0.21 -6.38
N PHE A 84 -6.55 -0.50 -7.44
CA PHE A 84 -6.99 -1.83 -7.77
C PHE A 84 -6.01 -2.39 -8.79
N VAL A 85 -5.40 -3.55 -8.53
CA VAL A 85 -4.33 -4.13 -9.35
C VAL A 85 -4.74 -5.53 -9.79
N ILE A 86 -4.54 -5.86 -11.07
CA ILE A 86 -4.69 -7.24 -11.58
C ILE A 86 -3.48 -7.64 -12.43
N PRO A 87 -3.10 -8.92 -12.46
CA PRO A 87 -2.05 -9.41 -13.35
C PRO A 87 -2.49 -9.31 -14.82
N ALA A 88 -1.56 -8.90 -15.69
CA ALA A 88 -1.76 -8.88 -17.13
C ALA A 88 -1.58 -10.28 -17.75
N ASN A 89 -0.80 -11.14 -17.10
CA ASN A 89 -0.55 -12.50 -17.56
C ASN A 89 -1.46 -13.49 -16.82
N THR A 90 -1.82 -14.59 -17.49
CA THR A 90 -2.71 -15.64 -16.93
C THR A 90 -2.08 -16.43 -15.79
N ASP A 91 -0.76 -16.40 -15.66
CA ASP A 91 0.01 -17.01 -14.56
C ASP A 91 0.02 -16.15 -13.28
N GLY A 92 -0.69 -15.02 -13.28
CA GLY A 92 -0.70 -14.11 -12.14
C GLY A 92 0.52 -13.18 -12.06
N SER A 93 1.45 -13.27 -13.02
CA SER A 93 2.60 -12.37 -13.09
C SER A 93 2.24 -11.04 -13.76
N ASN A 94 3.17 -10.08 -13.72
CA ASN A 94 3.04 -8.77 -14.37
C ASN A 94 1.80 -8.00 -13.86
N ALA A 95 1.86 -7.48 -12.63
CA ALA A 95 0.76 -6.78 -11.97
C ALA A 95 0.57 -5.34 -12.51
N TRP A 96 -0.65 -4.98 -12.92
CA TRP A 96 -0.97 -3.67 -13.51
C TRP A 96 -2.08 -2.96 -12.73
N GLY A 97 -1.86 -1.68 -12.41
CA GLY A 97 -2.88 -0.78 -11.88
C GLY A 97 -4.06 -0.67 -12.85
N GLN A 98 -5.23 -1.08 -12.38
CA GLN A 98 -6.45 -1.24 -13.15
C GLN A 98 -7.47 -0.15 -12.91
N ALA A 99 -7.56 0.34 -11.69
CA ALA A 99 -8.42 1.44 -11.32
C ALA A 99 -7.82 2.17 -10.13
N ARG A 100 -8.20 3.43 -9.99
CA ARG A 100 -7.66 4.30 -8.96
C ARG A 100 -8.74 5.20 -8.41
N ILE A 101 -8.75 5.31 -7.09
CA ILE A 101 -9.39 6.38 -6.36
C ILE A 101 -8.27 7.16 -5.69
N ILE A 102 -8.11 8.44 -6.01
CA ILE A 102 -7.10 9.29 -5.37
C ILE A 102 -7.71 10.61 -4.93
N THR A 103 -7.38 11.05 -3.72
CA THR A 103 -7.67 12.40 -3.24
C THR A 103 -6.39 13.22 -3.25
N VAL A 104 -6.45 14.42 -3.80
CA VAL A 104 -5.35 15.39 -3.77
C VAL A 104 -5.86 16.74 -3.32
N VAL A 105 -4.96 17.61 -2.88
CA VAL A 105 -5.34 18.96 -2.45
C VAL A 105 -5.87 19.80 -3.62
N GLY A 106 -6.75 20.75 -3.33
CA GLY A 106 -7.28 21.70 -4.32
C GLY A 106 -6.26 22.77 -4.71
N ASN A 107 -5.31 23.07 -3.82
CA ASN A 107 -4.15 23.93 -4.09
C ASN A 107 -3.01 23.65 -3.10
N THR A 108 -1.80 24.08 -3.46
CA THR A 108 -0.57 23.93 -2.66
C THR A 108 -0.33 25.06 -1.66
N SER A 109 -1.05 26.18 -1.76
CA SER A 109 -0.64 27.47 -1.18
C SER A 109 -1.40 27.89 0.09
N ASN A 110 -2.50 27.24 0.44
CA ASN A 110 -3.21 27.55 1.68
C ASN A 110 -3.72 26.29 2.38
N GLY A 111 -3.83 26.34 3.72
CA GLY A 111 -4.34 25.26 4.56
C GLY A 111 -5.85 24.99 4.38
N ASN A 112 -6.47 25.54 3.35
CA ASN A 112 -7.88 25.32 3.08
C ASN A 112 -8.10 23.83 2.75
N ALA A 113 -9.04 23.18 3.43
CA ALA A 113 -9.29 21.74 3.34
C ALA A 113 -9.94 21.30 2.02
N THR A 114 -10.06 22.21 1.04
CA THR A 114 -10.57 21.88 -0.29
C THR A 114 -9.62 20.93 -1.01
N GLY A 115 -10.17 19.80 -1.46
CA GLY A 115 -9.48 18.74 -2.20
C GLY A 115 -10.31 18.28 -3.39
N LYS A 116 -9.68 17.57 -4.33
CA LYS A 116 -10.37 16.89 -5.43
C LYS A 116 -10.23 15.38 -5.26
N MET A 117 -11.31 14.65 -5.58
CA MET A 117 -11.31 13.19 -5.71
C MET A 117 -11.29 12.84 -7.19
N ILE A 118 -10.38 11.96 -7.59
CA ILE A 118 -10.24 11.49 -8.97
C ILE A 118 -10.50 10.00 -8.95
N LEU A 119 -11.48 9.56 -9.74
CA LEU A 119 -11.79 8.16 -9.98
C LEU A 119 -11.46 7.87 -11.44
N GLY A 120 -10.78 6.76 -11.71
CA GLY A 120 -10.45 6.37 -13.08
C GLY A 120 -10.11 4.89 -13.19
N THR A 121 -10.29 4.34 -14.39
CA THR A 121 -9.87 2.98 -14.76
C THR A 121 -8.75 3.03 -15.81
N ARG A 122 -7.98 1.95 -15.93
CA ARG A 122 -6.98 1.80 -16.98
C ARG A 122 -7.71 1.72 -18.32
N ARG A 123 -7.61 2.80 -19.08
CA ARG A 123 -7.53 2.87 -20.55
C ARG A 123 -7.02 4.28 -20.86
N SER A 124 -5.72 4.49 -20.63
CA SER A 124 -4.96 5.70 -20.98
C SER A 124 -5.53 7.04 -20.46
N PHE A 125 -5.31 7.37 -19.19
CA PHE A 125 -5.43 8.76 -18.71
C PHE A 125 -4.15 9.20 -18.01
N ASP A 126 -3.62 10.35 -18.41
CA ASP A 126 -2.77 11.12 -17.51
C ASP A 126 -3.62 11.66 -16.35
N LYS A 127 -2.95 12.21 -15.33
CA LYS A 127 -3.56 12.68 -14.09
C LYS A 127 -4.56 13.86 -14.28
N LEU A 128 -4.75 14.32 -15.52
CA LEU A 128 -5.53 15.49 -15.91
C LEU A 128 -6.84 15.13 -16.63
N GLY A 129 -6.98 13.88 -17.10
CA GLY A 129 -8.26 13.39 -17.66
C GLY A 129 -8.47 13.68 -19.15
N ASP A 130 -7.40 13.97 -19.91
CA ASP A 130 -7.53 14.56 -21.25
C ASP A 130 -7.73 13.57 -22.42
N ARG A 131 -7.83 12.24 -22.20
CA ARG A 131 -8.02 11.26 -23.30
C ARG A 131 -9.09 10.19 -23.04
N CYS A 132 -10.34 10.58 -23.31
CA CYS A 132 -11.59 9.79 -23.47
C CYS A 132 -12.61 9.87 -22.30
N PRO A 133 -13.85 10.30 -22.52
CA PRO A 133 -14.74 10.63 -21.40
C PRO A 133 -15.22 9.37 -20.67
N MET A 134 -15.29 9.44 -19.34
CA MET A 134 -16.23 8.60 -18.59
C MET A 134 -17.63 8.91 -19.14
N VAL A 135 -18.27 7.91 -19.75
CA VAL A 135 -19.68 8.02 -20.17
C VAL A 135 -20.52 8.03 -18.90
N LEU A 136 -20.90 9.23 -18.46
CA LEU A 136 -21.94 9.43 -17.46
C LEU A 136 -23.28 9.31 -18.21
N TRP A 137 -23.92 8.15 -18.09
CA TRP A 137 -25.32 8.04 -18.49
C TRP A 137 -26.13 8.98 -17.58
N LYS A 138 -26.87 9.90 -18.21
CA LYS A 138 -27.86 10.77 -17.54
C LYS A 138 -29.01 9.95 -16.99
#